data_AF-A0A931JXA5-F1
#
_entry.id   AF-A0A931JXA5-F1
#
_cell.length_a   1.000
_cell.length_b   1.000
_cell.length_c   1.000
_cell.angle_alpha   90.00
_cell.angle_beta   90.00
_cell.angle_gamma   90.00
#
_symmetry.space_group_name_H-M   'P 1'
#
loop_
_entity.id
_entity.type
_entity.pdbx_description
1 polymer ?
#
loop_
_entity_poly.entity_id
_entity_poly.type
_entity_poly.pdbx_seq_one_letter_code
_entity_poly.pdbx_strand_id
1 'polypeptide(L)'
;MLNSVKVSKIEKTFTDKKTNEVKKICIDYAKVTDRLEAFRTNHPNSKILTSYKIENNKVVFKAFLWRDKTEVIQSLTNGVSKELIYLTADAEATAQKTITSDKDFEKLETMAIGRALSNLGYSSTGKITDHKTNELDRYKDGLYQDSVDSAIDRLQNCKTLDELKSNYQSLNPVLRIDKTIKVITEEIKKKLNAKVVNISKDKQIDYPDWWNAEVNKTINQGEK
;
A
#
# COMPACT_ATOMS: atom_id res chain seq x y z
N MET A 1 6.05 -14.25 6.61
CA MET A 1 7.01 -14.83 5.64
C MET A 1 6.39 -14.72 4.25
N LEU A 2 7.19 -14.38 3.23
CA LEU A 2 6.73 -14.33 1.84
C LEU A 2 6.56 -15.78 1.32
N ASN A 3 5.49 -16.03 0.56
CA ASN A 3 5.28 -17.31 -0.09
C ASN A 3 6.35 -17.53 -1.16
N SER A 4 6.99 -18.70 -1.11
CA SER A 4 8.02 -19.12 -2.07
C SER A 4 7.46 -19.31 -3.48
N VAL A 5 8.31 -19.10 -4.48
CA VAL A 5 7.96 -19.34 -5.88
C VAL A 5 8.03 -20.83 -6.21
N LYS A 6 7.03 -21.36 -6.92
CA LYS A 6 7.07 -22.74 -7.44
C LYS A 6 8.21 -22.89 -8.46
N VAL A 7 9.02 -23.94 -8.30
CA VAL A 7 10.15 -24.26 -9.19
C VAL A 7 9.96 -25.60 -9.88
N SER A 8 10.36 -25.65 -11.15
CA SER A 8 10.52 -26.87 -11.93
C SER A 8 12.01 -27.21 -12.02
N LYS A 9 12.37 -28.49 -11.89
CA LYS A 9 13.74 -28.96 -12.14
C LYS A 9 13.91 -29.26 -13.63
N ILE A 10 14.88 -28.59 -14.26
CA ILE A 10 15.26 -28.84 -15.65
C ILE A 10 16.58 -29.61 -15.63
N GLU A 11 16.55 -30.85 -16.11
CA GLU A 11 17.75 -31.65 -16.31
C GLU A 11 18.26 -31.45 -17.74
N LYS A 12 19.54 -31.09 -17.86
CA LYS A 12 20.23 -31.04 -19.15
C LYS A 12 21.42 -31.98 -19.12
N THR A 13 21.44 -32.91 -20.07
CA THR A 13 22.56 -33.78 -20.38
C THR A 13 23.41 -33.13 -21.45
N PHE A 14 24.72 -33.07 -21.25
CA PHE A 14 25.67 -32.63 -22.28
C PHE A 14 26.94 -33.47 -22.23
N THR A 15 27.53 -33.68 -23.40
CA THR A 15 28.79 -34.40 -23.52
C THR A 15 29.94 -33.42 -23.38
N ASP A 16 30.84 -33.66 -22.44
CA ASP A 16 32.06 -32.89 -22.29
C ASP A 16 32.98 -33.16 -23.51
N LYS A 17 33.24 -32.14 -24.32
CA LYS A 17 34.04 -32.27 -25.54
C LYS A 17 35.49 -32.65 -25.28
N LYS A 18 35.98 -32.52 -24.05
CA LYS A 18 37.37 -32.86 -23.67
C LYS A 18 37.49 -34.28 -23.11
N THR A 19 36.50 -34.74 -22.34
CA THR A 19 36.55 -36.07 -21.68
C THR A 19 35.64 -37.11 -22.34
N ASN A 20 34.81 -36.72 -23.31
CA ASN A 20 33.75 -37.54 -23.92
C ASN A 20 32.74 -38.13 -22.91
N GLU A 21 32.74 -37.64 -21.67
CA GLU A 21 31.82 -38.06 -20.63
C GLU A 21 30.49 -37.31 -20.73
N VAL A 22 29.39 -38.02 -20.49
CA VAL A 22 28.05 -37.43 -20.41
C VAL A 22 27.85 -36.87 -19.01
N LYS A 23 27.77 -35.54 -18.90
CA LYS A 23 27.52 -34.81 -17.65
C LYS A 23 26.06 -34.36 -17.57
N LYS A 24 25.52 -34.34 -16.35
CA LYS A 24 24.17 -33.86 -16.04
C LYS A 24 24.24 -32.57 -15.23
N ILE A 25 23.50 -31.55 -15.64
CA ILE A 25 23.23 -30.37 -14.82
C ILE A 25 21.74 -30.31 -14.51
N CYS A 26 21.41 -30.12 -13.24
CA CYS A 26 20.06 -29.84 -12.78
C CYS A 26 19.94 -28.34 -12.50
N ILE A 27 18.94 -27.69 -13.09
CA ILE A 27 18.68 -26.26 -12.93
C ILE A 27 17.27 -26.08 -12.37
N ASP A 28 17.15 -25.43 -11.21
CA ASP A 28 15.86 -25.00 -10.69
C ASP A 28 15.38 -23.78 -11.51
N TYR A 29 14.18 -23.87 -12.06
CA TYR A 29 13.58 -22.86 -12.92
C TYR A 29 12.15 -22.53 -12.51
N ALA A 30 11.89 -21.26 -12.24
CA ALA A 30 10.57 -20.70 -11.98
C ALA A 30 10.02 -19.99 -13.23
N LYS A 31 8.81 -20.37 -13.65
CA LYS A 31 8.13 -19.69 -14.76
C LYS A 31 7.71 -18.29 -14.32
N VAL A 32 7.54 -17.39 -15.29
CA VAL A 32 7.03 -16.02 -15.00
C VAL A 32 5.64 -16.09 -14.36
N THR A 33 4.80 -17.04 -14.76
CA THR A 33 3.47 -17.27 -14.18
C THR A 33 3.53 -17.60 -12.69
N ASP A 34 4.43 -18.51 -12.29
CA ASP A 34 4.59 -18.94 -10.90
C ASP A 34 5.12 -17.78 -10.04
N ARG A 35 6.02 -16.96 -10.62
CA ARG A 35 6.53 -15.75 -9.98
C ARG A 35 5.47 -14.67 -9.82
N LEU A 36 4.60 -14.49 -10.81
CA LEU A 36 3.46 -13.58 -10.74
C LEU A 36 2.44 -14.02 -9.69
N GLU A 37 2.16 -15.32 -9.60
CA GLU A 37 1.26 -15.90 -8.58
C GLU A 37 1.81 -15.62 -7.17
N ALA A 38 3.10 -15.90 -6.94
CA ALA A 38 3.75 -15.61 -5.67
C ALA A 38 3.73 -14.10 -5.34
N PHE A 39 4.06 -13.25 -6.32
CA PHE A 39 4.04 -11.80 -6.14
C PHE A 39 2.66 -11.28 -5.77
N ARG A 40 1.60 -11.71 -6.48
CA ARG A 40 0.22 -11.29 -6.18
C ARG A 40 -0.32 -11.85 -4.87
N THR A 41 0.15 -13.04 -4.47
CA THR A 41 -0.24 -13.62 -3.17
C THR A 41 0.40 -12.85 -2.02
N ASN A 42 1.67 -12.50 -2.16
CA ASN A 42 2.41 -11.72 -1.17
C ASN A 42 1.98 -10.25 -1.13
N HIS A 43 1.52 -9.73 -2.26
CA HIS A 43 1.08 -8.35 -2.42
C HIS A 43 -0.27 -8.29 -3.14
N PRO A 44 -1.40 -8.59 -2.45
CA PRO A 44 -2.73 -8.64 -3.05
C PRO A 44 -3.19 -7.31 -3.67
N ASN A 45 -2.65 -6.20 -3.15
CA ASN A 45 -2.93 -4.85 -3.64
C ASN A 45 -1.93 -4.36 -4.70
N SER A 46 -1.10 -5.25 -5.25
CA SER A 46 -0.07 -4.89 -6.22
C SER A 46 -0.61 -4.35 -7.55
N LYS A 47 0.25 -3.64 -8.28
CA LYS A 47 0.01 -3.20 -9.65
C LYS A 47 1.19 -3.56 -10.53
N ILE A 48 0.91 -3.90 -11.78
CA ILE A 48 1.89 -4.07 -12.84
C ILE A 48 1.43 -3.19 -14.00
N LEU A 49 2.33 -2.40 -14.55
CA LEU A 49 2.13 -1.63 -15.77
C LEU A 49 3.26 -1.94 -16.74
N THR A 50 2.92 -1.96 -18.03
CA THR A 50 3.88 -2.09 -19.11
C THR A 50 3.75 -0.91 -20.06
N SER A 51 4.86 -0.54 -20.69
CA SER A 51 4.89 0.40 -21.79
C SER A 51 5.82 -0.13 -22.87
N TYR A 52 5.56 0.23 -24.12
CA TYR A 52 6.45 -0.10 -25.22
C TYR A 52 6.69 1.11 -26.10
N LYS A 53 7.84 1.11 -26.77
CA LYS A 53 8.19 2.04 -27.83
C LYS A 53 8.99 1.32 -28.91
N ILE A 54 8.98 1.87 -30.12
CA ILE A 54 9.80 1.39 -31.22
C ILE A 54 11.01 2.31 -31.33
N GLU A 55 12.21 1.78 -31.19
CA GLU A 55 13.47 2.51 -31.36
C GLU A 55 14.42 1.68 -32.22
N ASN A 56 15.00 2.29 -33.26
CA ASN A 56 16.00 1.64 -34.12
C ASN A 56 15.55 0.27 -34.65
N ASN A 57 14.30 0.17 -35.13
CA ASN A 57 13.69 -1.08 -35.61
C ASN A 57 13.64 -2.22 -34.57
N LYS A 58 13.63 -1.86 -33.29
CA LYS A 58 13.42 -2.77 -32.16
C LYS A 58 12.24 -2.30 -31.35
N VAL A 59 11.44 -3.24 -30.86
CA VAL A 59 10.48 -2.95 -29.81
C VAL A 59 11.21 -2.98 -28.49
N VAL A 60 11.00 -1.97 -27.66
CA VAL A 60 11.52 -1.84 -26.31
C VAL A 60 10.34 -1.84 -25.37
N PHE A 61 10.22 -2.90 -24.56
CA PHE A 61 9.25 -3.01 -23.48
C PHE A 61 9.87 -2.60 -22.15
N LYS A 62 9.12 -1.82 -21.37
CA LYS A 62 9.39 -1.56 -19.96
C LYS A 62 8.25 -2.12 -19.12
N ALA A 63 8.60 -2.76 -18.01
CA ALA A 63 7.65 -3.21 -17.00
C ALA A 63 7.94 -2.50 -15.68
N PHE A 64 6.88 -2.08 -14.99
CA PHE A 64 6.91 -1.36 -13.72
C PHE A 64 6.00 -2.08 -12.74
N LEU A 65 6.53 -2.39 -11.56
CA LEU A 65 5.85 -3.17 -10.53
C LEU A 65 5.75 -2.36 -9.24
N TRP A 66 4.56 -2.38 -8.63
CA TRP A 66 4.29 -1.83 -7.31
C TRP A 66 3.70 -2.93 -6.44
N ARG A 67 4.17 -3.05 -5.21
CA ARG A 67 3.61 -3.91 -4.16
C ARG A 67 2.27 -3.39 -3.68
N ASP A 68 2.06 -2.08 -3.73
CA ASP A 68 0.79 -1.44 -3.40
C ASP A 68 0.39 -0.41 -4.47
N LYS A 69 -0.82 -0.55 -5.00
CA LYS A 69 -1.37 0.33 -6.05
C LYS A 69 -1.93 1.65 -5.54
N THR A 70 -2.03 1.85 -4.23
CA THR A 70 -2.64 3.04 -3.62
C THR A 70 -1.89 4.30 -4.00
N GLU A 71 -0.55 4.26 -3.99
CA GLU A 71 0.29 5.37 -4.44
C GLU A 71 0.03 5.71 -5.90
N VAL A 72 -0.05 4.69 -6.76
CA VAL A 72 -0.36 4.87 -8.19
C VAL A 72 -1.73 5.52 -8.40
N ILE A 73 -2.77 5.04 -7.70
CA ILE A 73 -4.14 5.59 -7.82
C ILE A 73 -4.19 7.02 -7.29
N GLN A 74 -3.52 7.31 -6.18
CA GLN A 74 -3.48 8.65 -5.59
C GLN A 74 -2.76 9.64 -6.52
N SER A 75 -1.61 9.27 -7.08
CA SER A 75 -0.90 10.09 -8.06
C SER A 75 -1.73 10.35 -9.31
N LEU A 76 -2.44 9.35 -9.83
CA LEU A 76 -3.37 9.54 -10.96
C LEU A 76 -4.52 10.48 -10.62
N THR A 77 -5.11 10.35 -9.43
CA THR A 77 -6.22 11.22 -8.98
C THR A 77 -5.78 12.67 -8.82
N ASN A 78 -4.52 12.88 -8.44
CA ASN A 78 -3.90 14.21 -8.31
C ASN A 78 -3.43 14.80 -9.65
N GLY A 79 -3.67 14.13 -10.79
CA GLY A 79 -3.30 14.61 -12.12
C GLY A 79 -1.81 14.49 -12.45
N VAL A 80 -1.06 13.66 -11.73
CA VAL A 80 0.36 13.41 -12.01
C VAL A 80 0.50 12.66 -13.34
N SER A 81 1.47 13.06 -14.16
CA SER A 81 1.73 12.41 -15.45
C SER A 81 2.17 10.96 -15.28
N LYS A 82 1.89 10.14 -16.31
CA LYS A 82 2.18 8.70 -16.30
C LYS A 82 3.68 8.43 -16.18
N GLU A 83 4.51 9.28 -16.78
CA GLU A 83 5.96 9.20 -16.76
C GLU A 83 6.51 9.40 -15.34
N LEU A 84 5.94 10.32 -14.57
CA LEU A 84 6.32 10.56 -13.18
C LEU A 84 5.86 9.43 -12.27
N ILE A 85 4.68 8.86 -12.53
CA ILE A 85 4.19 7.69 -11.79
C ILE A 85 5.14 6.50 -11.98
N TYR A 86 5.71 6.29 -13.17
CA TYR A 86 6.66 5.20 -13.39
C TYR A 86 7.90 5.27 -12.50
N LEU A 87 8.33 6.47 -12.09
CA LEU A 87 9.46 6.66 -11.17
C LEU A 87 9.17 6.16 -9.75
N THR A 88 7.90 5.91 -9.40
CA THR A 88 7.52 5.41 -8.07
C THR A 88 7.50 3.89 -8.00
N ALA A 89 7.79 3.18 -9.10
CA ALA A 89 7.77 1.72 -9.12
C ALA A 89 8.80 1.12 -8.14
N ASP A 90 8.39 0.09 -7.39
CA ASP A 90 9.28 -0.67 -6.52
C ASP A 90 10.34 -1.44 -7.32
N ALA A 91 10.00 -1.82 -8.56
CA ALA A 91 10.98 -2.27 -9.53
C ALA A 91 10.56 -1.98 -10.95
N GLU A 92 11.57 -1.79 -11.78
CA GLU A 92 11.45 -1.70 -13.22
C GLU A 92 12.42 -2.64 -13.93
N ALA A 93 12.07 -3.01 -15.16
CA ALA A 93 13.01 -3.66 -16.06
C ALA A 93 12.64 -3.42 -17.52
N THR A 94 13.66 -3.57 -18.37
CA THR A 94 13.53 -3.40 -19.82
C THR A 94 13.86 -4.70 -20.56
N ALA A 95 13.14 -4.96 -21.65
CA ALA A 95 13.45 -5.98 -22.64
C ALA A 95 13.33 -5.38 -24.05
N GLN A 96 14.26 -5.73 -24.94
CA GLN A 96 14.27 -5.21 -26.31
C GLN A 96 14.56 -6.32 -27.32
N LYS A 97 13.86 -6.30 -28.46
CA LYS A 97 14.06 -7.24 -29.57
C LYS A 97 13.52 -6.67 -30.89
N THR A 98 14.13 -7.04 -32.01
CA THR A 98 13.48 -6.91 -33.33
C THR A 98 12.37 -7.95 -33.42
N ILE A 99 11.14 -7.49 -33.62
CA ILE A 99 9.95 -8.35 -33.64
C ILE A 99 9.78 -8.93 -35.04
N THR A 100 9.66 -10.24 -35.13
CA THR A 100 9.41 -10.95 -36.40
C THR A 100 8.01 -11.57 -36.48
N SER A 101 7.28 -11.60 -35.36
CA SER A 101 5.93 -12.16 -35.23
C SER A 101 5.23 -11.61 -33.98
N ASP A 102 3.90 -11.67 -33.92
CA ASP A 102 3.12 -11.27 -32.74
C ASP A 102 3.53 -12.04 -31.48
N LYS A 103 3.88 -13.32 -31.64
CA LYS A 103 4.39 -14.16 -30.55
C LYS A 103 5.70 -13.62 -29.95
N ASP A 104 6.55 -12.98 -30.74
CA ASP A 104 7.75 -12.32 -30.21
C ASP A 104 7.39 -11.11 -29.35
N PHE A 105 6.32 -10.39 -29.69
CA PHE A 105 5.87 -9.21 -28.96
C PHE A 105 5.36 -9.59 -27.56
N GLU A 106 4.48 -10.59 -27.45
CA GLU A 106 3.98 -11.11 -26.17
C GLU A 106 5.11 -11.68 -25.30
N LYS A 107 6.06 -12.40 -25.91
CA LYS A 107 7.24 -12.90 -25.21
C LYS A 107 8.09 -11.76 -24.67
N LEU A 108 8.24 -10.68 -25.43
CA LEU A 108 9.05 -9.54 -25.02
C LEU A 108 8.45 -8.82 -23.80
N GLU A 109 7.14 -8.65 -23.78
CA GLU A 109 6.42 -8.13 -22.62
C GLU A 109 6.61 -9.05 -21.40
N THR A 110 6.40 -10.36 -21.59
CA THR A 110 6.60 -11.37 -20.54
C THR A 110 8.04 -11.37 -20.00
N MET A 111 9.03 -11.14 -20.86
CA MET A 111 10.43 -11.01 -20.47
C MET A 111 10.69 -9.75 -19.63
N ALA A 112 10.10 -8.61 -19.99
CA ALA A 112 10.23 -7.38 -19.20
C ALA A 112 9.64 -7.57 -17.79
N ILE A 113 8.43 -8.13 -17.70
CA ILE A 113 7.78 -8.46 -16.41
C ILE A 113 8.63 -9.43 -15.60
N GLY A 114 9.11 -10.51 -16.24
CA GLY A 114 9.94 -11.52 -15.58
C GLY A 114 11.26 -10.97 -15.05
N ARG A 115 11.84 -9.96 -15.71
CA ARG A 115 13.06 -9.28 -15.23
C ARG A 115 12.75 -8.36 -14.06
N ALA A 116 11.66 -7.60 -14.11
CA ALA A 116 11.27 -6.72 -13.02
C ALA A 116 10.90 -7.51 -11.75
N LEU A 117 10.24 -8.66 -11.89
CA LEU A 117 10.00 -9.60 -10.80
C LEU A 117 11.31 -10.09 -10.15
N SER A 118 12.31 -10.43 -10.97
CA SER A 118 13.64 -10.80 -10.45
C SER A 118 14.28 -9.66 -9.66
N ASN A 119 14.13 -8.41 -10.12
CA ASN A 119 14.64 -7.23 -9.41
C ASN A 119 13.94 -7.03 -8.05
N LEU A 120 12.68 -7.43 -7.90
CA LEU A 120 11.96 -7.47 -6.61
C LEU A 120 12.32 -8.67 -5.72
N GLY A 121 13.24 -9.53 -6.17
CA GLY A 121 13.64 -10.73 -5.45
C GLY A 121 12.93 -12.01 -5.91
N TYR A 122 11.93 -11.95 -6.80
CA TYR A 122 11.27 -13.14 -7.37
C TYR A 122 12.13 -13.72 -8.52
N SER A 123 13.28 -14.30 -8.15
CA SER A 123 14.25 -14.84 -9.09
C SER A 123 13.69 -16.01 -9.90
N SER A 124 14.23 -16.20 -11.11
CA SER A 124 13.98 -17.38 -11.94
C SER A 124 14.50 -18.69 -11.33
N THR A 125 15.32 -18.64 -10.27
CA THR A 125 15.73 -19.83 -9.51
C THR A 125 14.75 -20.19 -8.39
N GLY A 126 13.68 -19.41 -8.23
CA GLY A 126 12.63 -19.57 -7.21
C GLY A 126 13.02 -19.18 -5.80
N LYS A 127 14.30 -18.84 -5.57
CA LYS A 127 14.72 -18.16 -4.35
C LYS A 127 14.12 -16.77 -4.36
N ILE A 128 13.25 -16.51 -3.40
CA ILE A 128 12.91 -15.14 -3.04
C ILE A 128 14.08 -14.65 -2.21
N THR A 129 14.87 -13.74 -2.79
CA THR A 129 15.91 -13.08 -2.01
C THR A 129 15.19 -12.24 -0.97
N ASP A 130 15.47 -12.46 0.32
CA ASP A 130 15.05 -11.53 1.35
C ASP A 130 15.55 -10.15 0.91
N HIS A 131 14.60 -9.26 0.68
CA HIS A 131 14.86 -7.92 0.21
C HIS A 131 15.91 -7.31 1.15
N LYS A 132 17.12 -7.03 0.65
CA LYS A 132 17.92 -5.99 1.30
C LYS A 132 17.12 -4.72 1.07
N THR A 133 16.28 -4.34 2.04
CA THR A 133 15.63 -3.03 2.11
C THR A 133 16.62 -2.01 1.57
N ASN A 134 16.28 -1.46 0.40
CA ASN A 134 17.06 -0.36 -0.18
C ASN A 134 17.11 0.74 0.89
N GLU A 135 18.21 1.48 1.01
CA GLU A 135 18.30 2.63 1.92
C GLU A 135 17.10 3.58 1.74
N LEU A 136 16.61 3.72 0.51
CA LEU A 136 15.39 4.49 0.21
C LEU A 136 14.13 3.89 0.85
N ASP A 137 13.97 2.58 0.88
CA ASP A 137 12.81 1.94 1.52
C ASP A 137 12.88 2.11 3.03
N ARG A 138 14.06 1.95 3.63
CA ARG A 138 14.25 2.22 5.07
C ARG A 138 13.97 3.68 5.43
N TYR A 139 14.40 4.59 4.54
CA TYR A 139 14.15 6.01 4.72
C TYR A 139 12.66 6.35 4.60
N LYS A 140 11.95 5.78 3.63
CA LYS A 140 10.48 5.92 3.49
C LYS A 140 9.75 5.34 4.69
N ASP A 141 10.13 4.14 5.15
CA ASP A 141 9.57 3.49 6.33
C ASP A 141 9.81 4.34 7.59
N GLY A 142 11.01 4.91 7.74
CA GLY A 142 11.36 5.82 8.82
C GLY A 142 10.49 7.09 8.82
N LEU A 143 10.39 7.78 7.68
CA LEU A 143 9.52 8.96 7.55
C LEU A 143 8.05 8.65 7.83
N TYR A 144 7.58 7.46 7.44
CA TYR A 144 6.23 7.02 7.74
C TYR A 144 6.03 6.80 9.24
N GLN A 145 6.97 6.13 9.91
CA GLN A 145 6.92 5.94 11.37
C GLN A 145 6.96 7.28 12.11
N ASP A 146 7.86 8.19 11.74
CA ASP A 146 7.94 9.54 12.33
C ASP A 146 6.61 10.30 12.18
N SER A 147 5.94 10.13 11.03
CA SER A 147 4.63 10.74 10.77
C SER A 147 3.52 10.10 11.61
N VAL A 148 3.57 8.78 11.83
CA VAL A 148 2.64 8.05 12.71
C VAL A 148 2.85 8.51 14.15
N ASP A 149 4.08 8.53 14.65
CA ASP A 149 4.41 8.94 16.01
C ASP A 149 4.00 10.40 16.26
N SER A 150 4.31 11.30 15.34
CA SER A 150 3.88 12.70 15.42
C SER A 150 2.35 12.85 15.44
N ALA A 151 1.63 12.01 14.68
CA ALA A 151 0.17 11.99 14.69
C ALA A 151 -0.38 11.46 16.02
N ILE A 152 0.22 10.39 16.56
CA ILE A 152 -0.12 9.83 17.87
C ILE A 152 0.06 10.88 18.96
N ASP A 153 1.20 11.57 19.00
CA ASP A 153 1.49 12.62 19.99
C ASP A 153 0.47 13.76 19.91
N ARG A 154 0.12 14.20 18.69
CA ARG A 154 -0.92 15.23 18.50
C ARG A 154 -2.28 14.78 19.02
N LEU A 155 -2.66 13.53 18.75
CA LEU A 155 -3.93 12.98 19.21
C LEU A 155 -3.95 12.84 20.73
N GLN A 156 -2.88 12.32 21.34
CA GLN A 156 -2.77 12.12 22.79
C GLN A 156 -2.85 13.42 23.59
N ASN A 157 -2.38 14.53 23.00
CA ASN A 157 -2.42 15.86 23.63
C ASN A 157 -3.76 16.59 23.48
N CYS A 158 -4.75 16.01 22.78
CA CYS A 158 -6.09 16.61 22.65
C CYS A 158 -6.83 16.62 24.00
N LYS A 159 -7.37 17.77 24.38
CA LYS A 159 -8.07 17.95 25.66
C LYS A 159 -9.59 17.86 25.51
N THR A 160 -10.10 18.07 24.31
CA THR A 160 -11.54 18.04 24.00
C THR A 160 -11.85 17.11 22.82
N LEU A 161 -13.10 16.67 22.72
CA LEU A 161 -13.55 15.82 21.60
C LEU A 161 -13.52 16.59 20.26
N ASP A 162 -13.78 17.90 20.30
CA ASP A 162 -13.74 18.74 19.11
C ASP A 162 -12.31 18.93 18.60
N GLU A 163 -11.35 19.11 19.51
CA GLU A 163 -9.91 19.11 19.17
C GLU A 163 -9.48 17.76 18.58
N LEU A 164 -9.90 16.65 19.19
CA LEU A 164 -9.60 15.31 18.70
C LEU A 164 -10.15 15.10 17.28
N LYS A 165 -11.39 15.51 17.03
CA LYS A 165 -12.04 15.40 15.71
C LYS A 165 -11.33 16.25 14.67
N SER A 166 -11.02 17.50 15.00
CA SER A 166 -10.31 18.43 14.10
C SER A 166 -8.92 17.93 13.75
N ASN A 167 -8.15 17.48 14.76
CA ASN A 167 -6.81 16.93 14.56
C ASN A 167 -6.84 15.61 13.78
N TYR A 168 -7.79 14.72 14.03
CA TYR A 168 -7.93 13.49 13.23
C TYR A 168 -8.30 13.78 11.78
N GLN A 169 -9.17 14.76 11.53
CA GLN A 169 -9.57 15.15 10.17
C GLN A 169 -8.43 15.81 9.39
N SER A 170 -7.52 16.52 10.06
CA SER A 170 -6.36 17.17 9.44
C SER A 170 -5.22 16.19 9.10
N LEU A 171 -5.25 14.95 9.60
CA LEU A 171 -4.29 13.92 9.24
C LEU A 171 -4.38 13.53 7.75
N ASN A 172 -3.23 13.16 7.19
CA ASN A 172 -3.15 12.59 5.84
C ASN A 172 -4.08 11.37 5.72
N PRO A 173 -4.84 11.22 4.61
CA PRO A 173 -5.69 10.05 4.37
C PRO A 173 -5.03 8.69 4.65
N VAL A 174 -3.74 8.54 4.34
CA VAL A 174 -2.96 7.32 4.58
C VAL A 174 -2.81 7.02 6.08
N LEU A 175 -2.62 8.04 6.91
CA LEU A 175 -2.52 7.88 8.37
C LEU A 175 -3.90 7.61 9.01
N ARG A 176 -4.98 8.11 8.42
CA ARG A 176 -6.36 7.86 8.92
C ARG A 176 -6.83 6.43 8.71
N ILE A 177 -6.27 5.71 7.74
CA ILE A 177 -6.56 4.30 7.52
C ILE A 177 -5.68 3.37 8.36
N ASP A 178 -4.59 3.89 8.93
CA ASP A 178 -3.67 3.15 9.79
C ASP A 178 -4.40 2.56 11.02
N LYS A 179 -4.07 1.31 11.34
CA LYS A 179 -4.75 0.58 12.43
C LYS A 179 -4.40 1.15 13.80
N THR A 180 -3.14 1.53 14.01
CA THR A 180 -2.64 2.06 15.28
C THR A 180 -3.31 3.40 15.60
N ILE A 181 -3.36 4.29 14.60
CA ILE A 181 -4.04 5.59 14.72
C ILE A 181 -5.52 5.42 15.06
N LYS A 182 -6.22 4.47 14.43
CA LYS A 182 -7.63 4.20 14.74
C LYS A 182 -7.84 3.71 16.17
N VAL A 183 -7.03 2.76 16.63
CA VAL A 183 -7.12 2.24 18.01
C VAL A 183 -6.88 3.36 19.02
N ILE A 184 -5.81 4.13 18.84
CA ILE A 184 -5.45 5.23 19.75
C ILE A 184 -6.53 6.32 19.76
N THR A 185 -7.09 6.67 18.61
CA THR A 185 -8.17 7.66 18.52
C THR A 185 -9.40 7.21 19.30
N GLU A 186 -9.81 5.94 19.19
CA GLU A 186 -10.94 5.40 19.94
C GLU A 186 -10.66 5.31 21.45
N GLU A 187 -9.43 4.99 21.86
CA GLU A 187 -9.02 5.02 23.27
C GLU A 187 -9.09 6.42 23.88
N ILE A 188 -8.58 7.43 23.16
CA ILE A 188 -8.63 8.83 23.62
C ILE A 188 -10.07 9.31 23.68
N LYS A 189 -10.89 8.99 22.68
CA LYS A 189 -12.33 9.30 22.67
C LYS A 189 -13.04 8.71 23.89
N LYS A 190 -12.74 7.47 24.27
CA LYS A 190 -13.27 6.85 25.51
C LYS A 190 -12.81 7.60 26.77
N LYS A 191 -11.51 7.95 26.86
CA LYS A 191 -10.96 8.71 28.00
C LYS A 191 -11.61 10.09 28.15
N LEU A 192 -11.81 10.80 27.04
CA LEU A 192 -12.44 12.12 27.04
C LEU A 192 -13.94 12.04 27.39
N ASN A 193 -14.67 11.05 26.87
CA ASN A 193 -16.06 10.80 27.26
C ASN A 193 -16.20 10.45 28.75
N ALA A 194 -15.29 9.64 29.32
CA ALA A 194 -15.32 9.30 30.74
C ALA A 194 -15.06 10.51 31.65
N LYS A 195 -14.24 11.47 31.22
CA LYS A 195 -14.06 12.75 31.95
C LYS A 195 -15.32 13.61 31.94
N VAL A 196 -16.06 13.65 30.82
CA VAL A 196 -17.32 14.41 30.72
C VAL A 196 -18.39 13.83 31.68
N VAL A 197 -18.48 12.51 31.81
CA VAL A 197 -19.45 11.84 32.72
C VAL A 197 -19.11 12.09 34.21
N ASN A 198 -17.84 12.28 34.56
CA ASN A 198 -17.44 12.59 35.93
C ASN A 198 -17.60 14.08 36.30
N ILE A 199 -17.72 14.98 35.33
CA ILE A 199 -17.95 16.42 35.57
C ILE A 199 -19.45 16.72 35.79
N SER A 200 -20.35 15.85 35.34
CA SER A 200 -21.81 16.09 35.39
C SER A 200 -22.52 15.62 36.67
N LYS A 201 -21.82 15.11 37.69
CA LYS A 201 -22.46 14.65 38.94
C LYS A 201 -22.45 15.65 40.10
N ASP A 202 -21.74 16.78 39.99
CA ASP A 202 -21.59 17.75 41.10
C ASP A 202 -22.32 19.09 40.89
N LYS A 203 -23.42 19.10 40.16
CA LYS A 203 -24.40 20.19 40.24
C LYS A 203 -25.82 19.65 40.36
N GLN A 204 -26.13 19.10 41.53
CA GLN A 204 -27.50 19.19 42.03
C GLN A 204 -27.75 20.67 42.38
N ILE A 205 -28.31 21.41 41.43
CA ILE A 205 -28.94 22.69 41.73
C ILE A 205 -30.33 22.34 42.22
N ASP A 206 -30.54 22.43 43.53
CA ASP A 206 -31.86 22.35 44.13
C ASP A 206 -32.63 23.61 43.75
N TYR A 207 -33.68 23.47 42.94
CA TYR A 207 -34.51 24.59 42.52
C TYR A 207 -35.62 24.82 43.55
N PRO A 208 -35.89 26.06 43.98
CA PRO A 208 -36.96 26.34 44.92
C PRO A 208 -38.35 25.95 44.40
N ASP A 209 -39.22 25.49 45.30
CA ASP A 209 -40.56 24.95 45.01
C ASP A 209 -41.48 25.85 44.16
N TRP A 210 -41.24 27.16 44.14
CA TRP A 210 -42.06 28.13 43.41
C TRP A 210 -41.73 28.26 41.91
N TRP A 211 -40.74 27.50 41.40
CA TRP A 211 -40.47 27.43 39.95
C TRP A 211 -41.39 26.43 39.22
N ASN A 212 -42.13 25.60 39.96
CA ASN A 212 -43.18 24.75 39.40
C ASN A 212 -44.52 25.50 39.36
N ALA A 213 -44.61 26.52 38.51
CA ALA A 213 -45.90 27.12 38.19
C ALA A 213 -46.45 26.47 36.90
N GLU A 214 -47.34 25.49 37.07
CA GLU A 214 -48.35 25.19 36.05
C GLU A 214 -49.19 26.45 35.84
N VAL A 215 -49.11 27.10 34.68
CA VAL A 215 -50.21 27.93 34.20
C VAL A 215 -50.47 27.68 32.72
N ASN A 216 -51.65 27.12 32.52
CA ASN A 216 -52.28 26.69 31.29
C ASN A 216 -52.47 27.82 30.26
N LYS A 217 -52.53 27.40 28.99
CA LYS A 217 -53.11 28.15 27.87
C LYS A 217 -54.47 28.75 28.23
N THR A 218 -54.73 30.00 27.83
CA THR A 218 -55.93 30.33 27.04
C THR A 218 -55.73 31.58 26.21
N ILE A 219 -56.36 31.52 25.04
CA ILE A 219 -56.36 32.42 23.92
C ILE A 219 -57.51 33.45 24.09
N ASN A 220 -57.36 34.61 23.44
CA ASN A 220 -58.39 35.48 22.83
C ASN A 220 -58.92 36.75 23.54
N GLN A 221 -58.84 37.80 22.71
CA GLN A 221 -59.85 38.83 22.37
C GLN A 221 -60.09 40.02 23.29
N GLY A 222 -60.01 41.21 22.67
CA GLY A 222 -61.05 42.22 22.82
C GLY A 222 -60.54 43.65 23.02
N GLU A 223 -60.56 44.44 21.94
CA GLU A 223 -60.58 45.91 21.97
C GLU A 223 -61.82 46.42 22.73
N LYS A 224 -61.64 47.37 23.65
CA LYS A 224 -62.12 48.76 23.60
C LYS A 224 -61.83 49.49 24.92
#